data_AF-A0A9P9XTG6-F1
#
_entry.id   AF-A0A9P9XTG6-F1
#
_cell.length_a   1.000
_cell.length_b   1.000
_cell.length_c   1.000
_cell.angle_alpha   90.00
_cell.angle_beta   90.00
_cell.angle_gamma   90.00
#
_symmetry.space_group_name_H-M   'P 1'
#
loop_
_entity.id
_entity.type
_entity.pdbx_description
1 polymer ?
#
loop_
_entity_poly.entity_id
_entity_poly.type
_entity_poly.pdbx_seq_one_letter_code
_entity_poly.pdbx_strand_id
1 'polypeptide(L)'
;MSPPRLFKADLLQITRYVRGVFADQPTRRFVHAFSLCASTMELWVFDRSGPYSSGPFNIHDEPDKFARAIVGYATMDDDAMGLDTFIERQDGHRYVILDDLSGNESRIRLRGPIVMQKAVVCRGTTCFETRNSHVAKFSWASDKRKLEVEQLKLAEERDVKGVAKVVAHRQITTIVELRKGLKFPERHRFRNEDVHFDETPSATTSTNSSGQKRKSSSDHTSEDASGSKRRRSNSQKSKLVRKPNGQLSIGRAKPSLYTPGDDLWENRIYSCLVVSPAGRVISDFRTIKELLESMQDAIKAHQSLYVTGNILHRDISSNNIIITKPEMAAGFKGMLIDLDLAKVRDSGPSGARHQTGTMQFMAVEVLRMVDHTYRHDLESFFYVLIWLCARQSWSNGFAGDEKPPKESLLRRWEIGSFKYIAAAKEGDMTVNRLEGIMGEFPESLDAVKPLCLRIRKILFPLDEDERMSFGTPAGDPDQLYTPILAAYDAAVTDL
;
A
#
# COMPACT_ATOMS: atom_id res chain seq x y z
N MET A 1 -2.63 38.43 3.45
CA MET A 1 -3.07 37.18 2.78
C MET A 1 -2.19 36.95 1.56
N SER A 2 -1.36 35.91 1.58
CA SER A 2 -0.61 35.50 0.38
C SER A 2 -1.61 35.09 -0.72
N PRO A 3 -1.38 35.45 -2.00
CA PRO A 3 -2.23 35.01 -3.10
C PRO A 3 -2.40 33.47 -3.09
N PRO A 4 -3.59 32.92 -3.43
CA PRO A 4 -3.86 31.47 -3.35
C PRO A 4 -2.89 30.57 -4.13
N ARG A 5 -2.18 31.13 -5.13
CA ARG A 5 -1.16 30.43 -5.91
C ARG A 5 0.17 30.29 -5.16
N LEU A 6 0.53 31.25 -4.31
CA LEU A 6 1.78 31.25 -3.53
C LEU A 6 1.69 30.27 -2.35
N PHE A 7 0.57 30.25 -1.62
CA PHE A 7 0.35 29.30 -0.52
C PHE A 7 0.53 27.83 -0.94
N LYS A 8 -0.04 27.44 -2.10
CA LYS A 8 0.11 26.06 -2.62
C LYS A 8 1.57 25.76 -2.96
N ALA A 9 2.30 26.71 -3.55
CA ALA A 9 3.71 26.51 -3.92
C ALA A 9 4.59 26.37 -2.68
N ASP A 10 4.41 27.24 -1.68
CA ASP A 10 5.18 27.23 -0.44
C ASP A 10 4.94 25.93 0.35
N LEU A 11 3.68 25.52 0.49
CA LEU A 11 3.33 24.27 1.17
C LEU A 11 3.91 23.05 0.44
N LEU A 12 3.86 23.02 -0.90
CA LEU A 12 4.48 21.95 -1.68
C LEU A 12 5.99 21.90 -1.49
N GLN A 13 6.65 23.05 -1.42
CA GLN A 13 8.09 23.14 -1.18
C GLN A 13 8.45 22.62 0.22
N ILE A 14 7.76 23.09 1.26
CA ILE A 14 7.95 22.60 2.64
C ILE A 14 7.72 21.10 2.71
N THR A 15 6.63 20.61 2.11
CA THR A 15 6.29 19.19 2.08
C THR A 15 7.40 18.34 1.44
N ARG A 16 8.09 18.86 0.41
CA ARG A 16 9.24 18.16 -0.19
C ARG A 16 10.42 18.02 0.77
N TYR A 17 10.72 19.05 1.56
CA TYR A 17 11.77 18.99 2.57
C TYR A 17 11.39 18.05 3.72
N VAL A 18 10.15 18.15 4.22
CA VAL A 18 9.60 17.25 5.25
C VAL A 18 9.65 15.79 4.78
N ARG A 19 9.30 15.52 3.52
CA ARG A 19 9.42 14.17 2.94
C ARG A 19 10.87 13.69 2.94
N GLY A 20 11.85 14.57 2.72
CA GLY A 20 13.27 14.26 2.87
C GLY A 20 13.63 13.88 4.30
N VAL A 21 13.19 14.67 5.28
CA VAL A 21 13.41 14.37 6.71
C VAL A 21 12.82 13.01 7.10
N PHE A 22 11.58 12.70 6.71
CA PHE A 22 11.00 11.38 6.98
C PHE A 22 11.70 10.24 6.24
N ALA A 23 12.37 10.49 5.11
CA ALA A 23 13.14 9.48 4.41
C ALA A 23 14.47 9.19 5.12
N ASP A 24 15.13 10.22 5.65
CA ASP A 24 16.41 10.11 6.36
C ASP A 24 16.24 9.67 7.83
N GLN A 25 15.08 9.98 8.42
CA GLN A 25 14.69 9.65 9.79
C GLN A 25 13.35 8.92 9.79
N PRO A 26 13.31 7.66 9.33
CA PRO A 26 12.06 6.95 9.05
C PRO A 26 11.19 6.65 10.28
N THR A 27 11.80 6.55 11.46
CA THR A 27 11.14 6.33 12.76
C THR A 27 10.73 7.63 13.47
N ARG A 28 10.95 8.80 12.85
CA ARG A 28 10.52 10.09 13.39
C ARG A 28 8.98 10.17 13.45
N ARG A 29 8.44 10.73 14.53
CA ARG A 29 6.99 10.81 14.77
C ARG A 29 6.34 11.98 14.04
N PHE A 30 6.97 13.15 14.08
CA PHE A 30 6.51 14.36 13.40
C PHE A 30 7.67 15.30 13.08
N VAL A 31 7.43 16.27 12.20
CA VAL A 31 8.40 17.27 11.75
C VAL A 31 7.80 18.65 11.91
N HIS A 32 8.51 19.53 12.60
CA HIS A 32 8.24 20.97 12.59
C HIS A 32 8.81 21.61 11.33
N ALA A 33 8.09 22.58 10.79
CA ALA A 33 8.55 23.44 9.70
C ALA A 33 7.93 24.83 9.85
N PHE A 34 8.48 25.84 9.17
CA PHE A 34 7.85 27.15 9.12
C PHE A 34 8.17 27.85 7.80
N SER A 35 7.32 28.80 7.41
CA SER A 35 7.62 29.80 6.40
C SER A 35 7.73 31.17 7.06
N LEU A 36 8.65 32.00 6.57
CA LEU A 36 8.74 33.41 6.92
C LEU A 36 8.97 34.21 5.63
N CYS A 37 7.92 34.90 5.19
CA CYS A 37 7.92 35.70 3.96
C CYS A 37 7.71 37.16 4.34
N ALA A 38 8.76 37.98 4.20
CA ALA A 38 8.82 39.34 4.74
C ALA A 38 8.48 39.33 6.24
N SER A 39 7.34 39.90 6.64
CA SER A 39 6.89 39.95 8.03
C SER A 39 5.87 38.85 8.38
N THR A 40 5.44 38.03 7.43
CA THR A 40 4.41 37.00 7.67
C THR A 40 5.07 35.65 7.94
N MET A 41 4.85 35.10 9.14
CA MET A 41 5.29 33.77 9.53
C MET A 41 4.11 32.80 9.61
N GLU A 42 4.32 31.54 9.24
CA GLU A 42 3.38 30.45 9.51
C GLU A 42 4.15 29.22 10.02
N LEU A 43 3.75 28.70 11.18
CA LEU A 43 4.34 27.51 11.78
C LEU A 43 3.55 26.28 11.36
N TRP A 44 4.25 25.20 11.05
CA TRP A 44 3.70 23.95 10.57
C TRP A 44 4.22 22.77 11.37
N VAL A 45 3.34 21.78 11.57
CA VAL A 45 3.73 20.45 12.02
C VAL A 45 3.18 19.43 11.04
N PHE A 46 4.02 18.48 10.66
CA PHE A 46 3.70 17.37 9.78
C PHE A 46 3.84 16.07 10.55
N ASP A 47 2.74 15.36 10.73
CA ASP A 47 2.73 13.97 11.21
C ASP A 47 2.19 13.04 10.12
N ARG A 48 2.02 11.76 10.45
CA ARG A 48 1.55 10.74 9.50
C ARG A 48 0.06 10.81 9.17
N SER A 49 -0.68 11.71 9.82
CA SER A 49 -2.10 11.98 9.54
C SER A 49 -2.35 13.30 8.81
N GLY A 50 -1.32 14.13 8.65
CA GLY A 50 -1.39 15.31 7.81
C GLY A 50 -0.69 16.54 8.41
N PRO A 51 -0.39 17.54 7.57
CA PRO A 51 0.05 18.83 8.07
C PRO A 51 -1.06 19.58 8.81
N TYR A 52 -0.67 20.32 9.83
CA TYR A 52 -1.48 21.37 10.45
C TYR A 52 -0.62 22.60 10.74
N SER A 53 -1.24 23.78 10.77
CA SER A 53 -0.52 25.04 10.96
C SER A 53 -1.10 25.90 12.08
N SER A 54 -0.29 26.85 12.55
CA SER A 54 -0.74 27.92 13.44
C SER A 54 -1.68 28.92 12.76
N GLY A 55 -1.79 28.88 11.43
CA GLY A 55 -2.20 30.01 10.62
C GLY A 55 -1.11 31.09 10.52
N PRO A 56 -1.18 31.96 9.49
CA PRO A 56 -0.21 33.02 9.30
C PRO A 56 -0.38 34.14 10.34
N PHE A 57 0.72 34.68 10.83
CA PHE A 57 0.76 35.85 11.70
C PHE A 57 1.88 36.82 11.30
N ASN A 58 1.71 38.10 11.64
CA ASN A 58 2.74 39.11 11.40
C ASN A 58 3.69 39.18 12.61
N ILE A 59 4.99 39.02 12.37
CA ILE A 59 6.01 39.00 13.44
C ILE A 59 6.18 40.35 14.13
N HIS A 60 5.80 41.46 13.48
CA HIS A 60 5.86 42.80 14.08
C HIS A 60 4.62 43.12 14.90
N ASP A 61 3.45 42.60 14.50
CA ASP A 61 2.20 42.78 15.24
C ASP A 61 2.13 41.80 16.42
N GLU A 62 2.73 40.61 16.29
CA GLU A 62 2.72 39.55 17.29
C GLU A 62 4.14 39.06 17.66
N PRO A 63 5.03 39.95 18.17
CA PRO A 63 6.43 39.62 18.44
C PRO A 63 6.59 38.54 19.51
N ASP A 64 5.68 38.45 20.48
CA ASP A 64 5.70 37.39 21.50
C ASP A 64 5.44 35.99 20.93
N LYS A 65 4.64 35.88 19.85
CA LYS A 65 4.46 34.60 19.15
C LYS A 65 5.74 34.21 18.41
N PHE A 66 6.37 35.18 17.74
CA PHE A 66 7.63 34.96 17.04
C PHE A 66 8.74 34.53 18.02
N ALA A 67 8.95 35.28 19.11
CA ALA A 67 9.94 34.96 20.13
C ALA A 67 9.72 33.57 20.72
N ARG A 68 8.47 33.22 21.08
CA ARG A 68 8.13 31.88 21.58
C ARG A 68 8.44 30.77 20.57
N ALA A 69 8.20 31.00 19.29
CA ALA A 69 8.51 30.00 18.26
C ALA A 69 10.02 29.74 18.16
N ILE A 70 10.83 30.80 18.11
CA ILE A 70 12.29 30.67 18.01
C ILE A 70 12.88 30.08 19.30
N VAL A 71 12.46 30.55 20.47
CA VAL A 71 12.90 29.99 21.75
C VAL A 71 12.47 28.52 21.85
N GLY A 72 11.24 28.19 21.44
CA GLY A 72 10.76 26.82 21.37
C GLY A 72 11.69 25.95 20.54
N TYR A 73 11.95 26.30 19.28
CA TYR A 73 12.85 25.52 18.43
C TYR A 73 14.28 25.43 18.95
N ALA A 74 14.77 26.45 19.65
CA ALA A 74 16.11 26.43 20.25
C ALA A 74 16.21 25.58 21.53
N THR A 75 15.09 25.24 22.17
CA THR A 75 15.06 24.60 23.49
C THR A 75 14.28 23.29 23.56
N MET A 76 13.57 22.90 22.50
CA MET A 76 12.86 21.61 22.43
C MET A 76 13.84 20.45 22.61
N ASP A 77 13.45 19.51 23.47
CA ASP A 77 14.12 18.21 23.57
C ASP A 77 13.79 17.32 22.38
N ASP A 78 14.41 16.13 22.34
CA ASP A 78 14.22 15.16 21.27
C ASP A 78 12.75 14.72 21.14
N ASP A 79 12.00 14.67 22.25
CA ASP A 79 10.59 14.30 22.25
C ASP A 79 9.73 15.38 21.57
N ALA A 80 9.90 16.63 21.99
CA ALA A 80 9.18 17.79 21.48
C ALA A 80 9.57 18.13 20.02
N MET A 81 10.78 17.78 19.60
CA MET A 81 11.20 17.83 18.18
C MET A 81 10.58 16.70 17.34
N GLY A 82 10.00 15.68 17.97
CA GLY A 82 9.36 14.55 17.31
C GLY A 82 10.31 13.43 16.90
N LEU A 83 11.54 13.41 17.42
CA LEU A 83 12.52 12.34 17.18
C LEU A 83 12.07 11.01 17.82
N ASP A 84 12.71 9.92 17.40
CA ASP A 84 12.56 8.61 18.04
C ASP A 84 13.21 8.60 19.42
N THR A 85 12.41 8.45 20.46
CA THR A 85 12.86 8.30 21.85
C THR A 85 12.85 6.85 22.34
N PHE A 86 12.38 5.93 21.50
CA PHE A 86 12.20 4.50 21.80
C PHE A 86 13.27 3.59 21.17
N ILE A 87 14.18 4.15 20.37
CA ILE A 87 15.34 3.43 19.83
C ILE A 87 16.59 3.87 20.59
N GLU A 88 17.14 2.97 21.37
CA GLU A 88 18.38 3.18 22.10
C GLU A 88 19.59 3.03 21.16
N ARG A 89 20.56 3.93 21.29
CA ARG A 89 21.81 3.93 20.50
C ARG A 89 22.98 3.70 21.44
N GLN A 90 23.57 2.50 21.38
CA GLN A 90 24.70 2.09 22.24
C GLN A 90 25.75 1.38 21.39
N ASP A 91 27.03 1.72 21.55
CA ASP A 91 28.18 1.10 20.86
C ASP A 91 28.03 1.02 19.32
N GLY A 92 27.44 2.05 18.71
CA GLY A 92 27.18 2.08 17.26
C GLY A 92 26.07 1.13 16.80
N HIS A 93 25.27 0.61 17.73
CA HIS A 93 24.15 -0.28 17.48
C HIS A 93 22.83 0.34 17.93
N ARG A 94 21.74 -0.07 17.28
CA ARG A 94 20.37 0.38 17.59
C ARG A 94 19.60 -0.74 18.26
N TYR A 95 18.88 -0.42 19.32
CA TYR A 95 18.06 -1.38 20.07
C TYR A 95 16.67 -0.82 20.27
N VAL A 96 15.67 -1.70 20.28
CA VAL A 96 14.30 -1.38 20.66
C VAL A 96 13.88 -2.30 21.79
N ILE A 97 13.16 -1.76 22.77
CA ILE A 97 12.57 -2.53 23.88
C ILE A 97 11.10 -2.76 23.56
N LEU A 98 10.70 -4.03 23.47
CA LEU A 98 9.34 -4.45 23.12
C LEU A 98 8.83 -5.49 24.11
N ASP A 99 7.53 -5.73 24.11
CA ASP A 99 6.91 -6.75 24.95
C ASP A 99 6.86 -8.08 24.18
N ASP A 100 7.43 -9.13 24.75
CA ASP A 100 7.31 -10.49 24.20
C ASP A 100 5.88 -11.05 24.40
N LEU A 101 5.63 -12.26 23.89
CA LEU A 101 4.31 -12.89 24.01
C LEU A 101 3.92 -13.23 25.46
N SER A 102 4.87 -13.28 26.39
CA SER A 102 4.64 -13.47 27.82
C SER A 102 4.48 -12.14 28.58
N GLY A 103 4.60 -11.00 27.89
CA GLY A 103 4.53 -9.67 28.47
C GLY A 103 5.82 -9.22 29.15
N ASN A 104 6.94 -9.93 28.96
CA ASN A 104 8.24 -9.49 29.47
C ASN A 104 8.91 -8.55 28.47
N GLU A 105 9.68 -7.61 28.99
CA GLU A 105 10.47 -6.72 28.14
C GLU A 105 11.63 -7.46 27.47
N SER A 106 11.73 -7.32 26.15
CA SER A 106 12.77 -7.89 25.32
C SER A 106 13.52 -6.80 24.57
N ARG A 107 14.86 -6.81 24.70
CA ARG A 107 15.75 -5.86 24.03
C ARG A 107 16.22 -6.43 22.69
N ILE A 108 15.76 -5.84 21.60
CA ILE A 108 15.98 -6.35 20.25
C ILE A 108 16.93 -5.44 19.48
N ARG A 109 18.03 -6.02 19.00
CA ARG A 109 19.03 -5.30 18.19
C ARG A 109 18.57 -5.18 16.73
N LEU A 110 18.48 -3.95 16.26
CA LEU A 110 18.15 -3.58 14.87
C LEU A 110 19.42 -3.49 14.02
N ARG A 111 19.35 -3.99 12.79
CA ARG A 111 20.37 -3.82 11.74
C ARG A 111 19.97 -2.68 10.79
N GLY A 112 20.41 -2.72 9.54
CA GLY A 112 20.03 -1.76 8.51
C GLY A 112 18.53 -1.82 8.17
N PRO A 113 17.92 -0.70 7.73
CA PRO A 113 16.57 -0.73 7.21
C PRO A 113 16.52 -1.56 5.92
N ILE A 114 15.50 -2.40 5.78
CA ILE A 114 15.25 -3.23 4.58
C ILE A 114 14.07 -2.69 3.76
N VAL A 115 13.13 -1.98 4.40
CA VAL A 115 11.99 -1.33 3.73
C VAL A 115 11.78 0.04 4.35
N MET A 116 11.53 1.06 3.52
CA MET A 116 11.24 2.43 3.95
C MET A 116 10.24 3.10 3.01
N GLN A 117 9.06 3.48 3.52
CA GLN A 117 8.07 4.20 2.75
C GLN A 117 8.37 5.70 2.68
N LYS A 118 8.56 6.24 1.47
CA LYS A 118 8.95 7.64 1.20
C LYS A 118 7.74 8.55 0.93
N ALA A 119 6.78 8.57 1.84
CA ALA A 119 5.62 9.47 1.80
C ALA A 119 5.43 10.17 3.15
N VAL A 120 4.65 11.24 3.19
CA VAL A 120 4.38 12.02 4.41
C VAL A 120 3.18 11.44 5.15
N VAL A 121 1.99 11.59 4.55
CA VAL A 121 0.72 11.06 5.08
C VAL A 121 0.53 9.64 4.58
N CYS A 122 0.91 8.67 5.40
CA CYS A 122 0.87 7.25 5.06
C CYS A 122 1.06 6.40 6.34
N ARG A 123 1.20 5.08 6.17
CA ARG A 123 1.61 4.19 7.27
C ARG A 123 3.06 4.42 7.72
N GLY A 124 3.89 5.05 6.89
CA GLY A 124 5.30 5.28 7.22
C GLY A 124 6.07 3.99 7.47
N THR A 125 5.67 2.89 6.83
CA THR A 125 6.18 1.55 7.13
C THR A 125 7.70 1.52 6.98
N THR A 126 8.37 1.10 8.04
CA THR A 126 9.82 0.98 8.11
C THR A 126 10.17 -0.37 8.72
N CYS A 127 10.88 -1.21 7.97
CA CYS A 127 11.27 -2.53 8.44
C CYS A 127 12.78 -2.59 8.63
N PHE A 128 13.22 -3.20 9.73
CA PHE A 128 14.62 -3.49 10.02
C PHE A 128 14.81 -4.99 10.14
N GLU A 129 15.89 -5.52 9.56
CA GLU A 129 16.35 -6.85 9.96
C GLU A 129 16.87 -6.79 11.40
N THR A 130 16.64 -7.84 12.18
CA THR A 130 17.18 -7.97 13.53
C THR A 130 18.37 -8.92 13.56
N ARG A 131 19.12 -8.96 14.67
CA ARG A 131 20.26 -9.88 14.82
C ARG A 131 19.87 -11.35 14.66
N ASN A 132 18.65 -11.73 15.05
CA ASN A 132 18.17 -13.12 15.11
C ASN A 132 17.35 -13.50 13.87
N SER A 133 17.55 -12.82 12.74
CA SER A 133 16.82 -13.10 11.49
C SER A 133 15.29 -13.01 11.66
N HIS A 134 14.85 -12.04 12.46
CA HIS A 134 13.46 -11.54 12.50
C HIS A 134 13.38 -10.17 11.81
N VAL A 135 12.17 -9.68 11.56
CA VAL A 135 11.91 -8.34 11.01
C VAL A 135 11.19 -7.49 12.04
N ALA A 136 11.72 -6.32 12.38
CA ALA A 136 11.05 -5.30 13.17
C ALA A 136 10.37 -4.29 12.23
N LYS A 137 9.03 -4.30 12.17
CA LYS A 137 8.18 -3.41 11.39
C LYS A 137 7.66 -2.29 12.28
N PHE A 138 8.00 -1.06 11.94
CA PHE A 138 7.43 0.16 12.52
C PHE A 138 6.39 0.73 11.55
N SER A 139 5.17 1.00 12.03
CA SER A 139 4.12 1.53 11.17
C SER A 139 3.02 2.25 11.93
N TRP A 140 2.36 3.18 11.24
CA TRP A 140 1.20 3.92 11.68
C TRP A 140 -0.08 3.29 11.12
N ALA A 141 -0.74 2.46 11.92
CA ALA A 141 -1.99 1.81 11.57
C ALA A 141 -3.19 2.72 11.88
N SER A 142 -4.25 2.66 11.07
CA SER A 142 -5.51 3.35 11.34
C SER A 142 -6.18 2.70 12.56
N ASP A 143 -6.69 3.50 13.50
CA ASP A 143 -7.44 3.00 14.67
C ASP A 143 -8.83 2.43 14.29
N LYS A 144 -9.28 2.69 13.06
CA LYS A 144 -10.52 2.14 12.48
C LYS A 144 -10.36 0.71 11.97
N ARG A 145 -9.16 0.11 12.08
CA ARG A 145 -8.86 -1.24 11.60
C ARG A 145 -8.29 -2.08 12.75
N LYS A 146 -8.46 -3.40 12.65
CA LYS A 146 -7.72 -4.33 13.51
C LYS A 146 -6.24 -4.23 13.21
N LEU A 147 -5.41 -4.28 14.26
CA LEU A 147 -3.96 -4.21 14.12
C LEU A 147 -3.42 -5.54 13.56
N GLU A 148 -2.37 -5.48 12.74
CA GLU A 148 -1.71 -6.68 12.20
C GLU A 148 -1.31 -7.69 13.28
N VAL A 149 -0.82 -7.19 14.43
CA VAL A 149 -0.44 -8.04 15.57
C VAL A 149 -1.60 -8.91 16.06
N GLU A 150 -2.83 -8.39 16.06
CA GLU A 150 -4.01 -9.13 16.49
C GLU A 150 -4.38 -10.21 15.46
N GLN A 151 -4.24 -9.90 14.18
CA GLN A 151 -4.55 -10.83 13.09
C GLN A 151 -3.55 -11.98 13.03
N LEU A 152 -2.25 -11.71 13.25
CA LEU A 152 -1.21 -12.74 13.30
C LEU A 152 -1.35 -13.62 14.54
N LYS A 153 -1.65 -13.04 15.71
CA LYS A 153 -1.96 -13.82 16.92
C LYS A 153 -3.17 -14.73 16.71
N LEU A 154 -4.25 -14.20 16.11
CA LEU A 154 -5.43 -14.98 15.81
C LEU A 154 -5.16 -16.11 14.80
N ALA A 155 -4.32 -15.87 13.79
CA ALA A 155 -3.90 -16.90 12.85
C ALA A 155 -3.12 -18.02 13.55
N GLU A 156 -2.21 -17.67 14.46
CA GLU A 156 -1.46 -18.64 15.26
C GLU A 156 -2.36 -19.43 16.22
N GLU A 157 -3.29 -18.77 16.91
CA GLU A 157 -4.31 -19.41 17.78
C GLU A 157 -5.18 -20.41 17.01
N ARG A 158 -5.42 -20.17 15.71
CA ARG A 158 -6.19 -21.05 14.81
C ARG A 158 -5.33 -22.05 14.06
N ASP A 159 -4.07 -22.22 14.47
CA ASP A 159 -3.11 -23.16 13.89
C ASP A 159 -2.85 -22.97 12.38
N VAL A 160 -2.96 -21.72 11.89
CA VAL A 160 -2.64 -21.39 10.49
C VAL A 160 -1.15 -21.63 10.22
N LYS A 161 -0.87 -22.23 9.06
CA LYS A 161 0.49 -22.54 8.60
C LYS A 161 0.95 -21.57 7.51
N GLY A 162 2.27 -21.39 7.38
CA GLY A 162 2.88 -20.61 6.30
C GLY A 162 2.71 -19.09 6.38
N VAL A 163 2.24 -18.56 7.51
CA VAL A 163 2.16 -17.12 7.80
C VAL A 163 3.19 -16.76 8.86
N ALA A 164 3.78 -15.57 8.78
CA ALA A 164 4.74 -15.10 9.78
C ALA A 164 4.12 -15.05 11.19
N LYS A 165 4.96 -15.22 12.21
CA LYS A 165 4.57 -15.30 13.62
C LYS A 165 5.04 -14.08 14.39
N VAL A 166 4.25 -13.65 15.37
CA VAL A 166 4.61 -12.55 16.26
C VAL A 166 5.68 -13.01 17.25
N VAL A 167 6.73 -12.22 17.40
CA VAL A 167 7.79 -12.44 18.40
C VAL A 167 7.65 -11.46 19.55
N ALA A 168 7.48 -10.18 19.22
CA ALA A 168 7.33 -9.10 20.19
C ALA A 168 6.57 -7.95 19.55
N HIS A 169 5.93 -7.13 20.37
CA HIS A 169 5.18 -5.98 19.90
C HIS A 169 5.15 -4.88 20.97
N ARG A 170 5.05 -3.63 20.55
CA ARG A 170 4.74 -2.52 21.44
C ARG A 170 4.00 -1.41 20.70
N GLN A 171 2.94 -0.89 21.31
CA GLN A 171 2.36 0.39 20.91
C GLN A 171 3.22 1.53 21.47
N ILE A 172 3.64 2.46 20.61
CA ILE A 172 4.54 3.55 20.96
C ILE A 172 3.75 4.81 21.32
N THR A 173 2.84 5.25 20.45
CA THR A 173 1.99 6.44 20.67
C THR A 173 0.82 6.47 19.69
N THR A 174 -0.07 7.45 19.81
CA THR A 174 -1.15 7.72 18.85
C THR A 174 -1.14 9.17 18.36
N ILE A 175 -1.74 9.44 17.20
CA ILE A 175 -1.90 10.83 16.71
C ILE A 175 -2.76 11.66 17.66
N VAL A 176 -3.76 11.05 18.32
CA VAL A 176 -4.54 11.68 19.39
C VAL A 176 -3.66 12.16 20.54
N GLU A 177 -2.71 11.34 20.99
CA GLU A 177 -1.75 11.73 22.03
C GLU A 177 -0.84 12.88 21.55
N LEU A 178 -0.29 12.76 20.34
CA LEU A 178 0.59 13.79 19.76
C LEU A 178 -0.12 15.14 19.56
N ARG A 179 -1.42 15.13 19.28
CA ARG A 179 -2.23 16.34 19.09
C ARG A 179 -3.02 16.73 20.35
N LYS A 180 -2.74 16.12 21.50
CA LYS A 180 -3.48 16.37 22.74
C LYS A 180 -3.42 17.85 23.13
N GLY A 181 -4.58 18.44 23.38
CA GLY A 181 -4.71 19.85 23.76
C GLY A 181 -4.77 20.82 22.58
N LEU A 182 -4.53 20.38 21.34
CA LEU A 182 -4.71 21.19 20.13
C LEU A 182 -6.19 21.25 19.73
N LYS A 183 -6.61 22.40 19.18
CA LYS A 183 -7.96 22.62 18.66
C LYS A 183 -7.88 22.93 17.16
N PHE A 184 -8.64 22.19 16.37
CA PHE A 184 -8.71 22.35 14.92
C PHE A 184 -10.11 22.86 14.54
N PRO A 185 -10.29 24.17 14.34
CA PRO A 185 -11.61 24.74 14.09
C PRO A 185 -12.12 24.47 12.67
N GLU A 186 -11.24 24.46 11.67
CA GLU A 186 -11.60 24.29 10.27
C GLU A 186 -10.57 23.43 9.52
N ARG A 187 -11.04 22.67 8.53
CA ARG A 187 -10.17 21.99 7.55
C ARG A 187 -9.84 22.95 6.40
N HIS A 188 -8.58 22.99 5.99
CA HIS A 188 -8.22 23.68 4.75
C HIS A 188 -8.68 22.85 3.55
N ARG A 189 -9.58 23.41 2.73
CA ARG A 189 -10.00 22.78 1.46
C ARG A 189 -9.19 23.33 0.30
N PHE A 190 -8.45 22.47 -0.39
CA PHE A 190 -7.77 22.87 -1.62
C PHE A 190 -8.82 23.03 -2.73
N ARG A 191 -9.02 24.24 -3.25
CA ARG A 191 -9.90 24.46 -4.42
C ARG A 191 -9.48 23.52 -5.58
N ASN A 192 -10.43 22.68 -5.99
CA ASN A 192 -10.44 21.58 -6.99
C ASN A 192 -10.95 20.20 -6.46
N GLU A 193 -11.64 20.17 -5.30
CA GLU A 193 -12.34 18.95 -4.82
C GLU A 193 -13.58 18.56 -5.64
N ASP A 194 -14.07 19.39 -6.58
CA ASP A 194 -15.17 19.04 -7.50
C ASP A 194 -14.73 18.15 -8.68
N VAL A 195 -13.43 17.89 -8.82
CA VAL A 195 -12.99 16.72 -9.56
C VAL A 195 -13.17 15.57 -8.57
N HIS A 196 -14.15 14.71 -8.81
CA HIS A 196 -14.16 13.36 -8.24
C HIS A 196 -12.80 12.73 -8.58
N PHE A 197 -11.82 12.92 -7.72
CA PHE A 197 -10.75 11.95 -7.58
C PHE A 197 -11.48 10.73 -7.06
N ASP A 198 -11.76 9.77 -7.95
CA ASP A 198 -11.72 8.37 -7.54
C ASP A 198 -10.37 8.22 -6.84
N GLU A 199 -10.38 8.40 -5.51
CA GLU A 199 -9.17 8.47 -4.69
C GLU A 199 -8.41 7.19 -4.92
N THR A 200 -7.36 7.30 -5.72
CA THR A 200 -6.37 6.25 -5.93
C THR A 200 -5.87 5.87 -4.54
N PRO A 201 -5.90 4.59 -4.15
CA PRO A 201 -5.35 4.17 -2.88
C PRO A 201 -3.91 4.68 -2.83
N SER A 202 -3.47 5.13 -1.65
CA SER A 202 -2.04 5.20 -1.37
C SER A 202 -1.48 3.79 -1.56
N ALA A 203 -1.02 3.50 -2.78
CA ALA A 203 -0.32 2.29 -3.10
C ALA A 203 0.86 2.21 -2.13
N THR A 204 1.00 1.05 -1.50
CA THR A 204 2.28 0.51 -1.07
C THR A 204 3.24 0.70 -2.24
N THR A 205 4.01 1.79 -2.18
CA THR A 205 4.88 2.20 -3.27
C THR A 205 6.02 1.21 -3.29
N SER A 206 5.95 0.24 -4.21
CA SER A 206 7.05 -0.64 -4.56
C SER A 206 8.22 0.23 -5.03
N THR A 207 9.27 0.27 -4.23
CA THR A 207 10.53 0.93 -4.59
C THR A 207 11.29 0.10 -5.60
N ASN A 208 11.02 0.27 -6.89
CA ASN A 208 11.97 -0.06 -7.94
C ASN A 208 12.51 1.26 -8.53
N SER A 209 13.72 1.65 -8.10
CA SER A 209 14.47 2.73 -8.72
C SER A 209 15.71 2.19 -9.41
N SER A 210 15.71 2.20 -10.74
CA SER A 210 16.91 2.15 -11.57
C SER A 210 16.75 3.10 -12.76
N GLY A 211 17.82 3.82 -13.11
CA GLY A 211 17.98 4.47 -14.42
C GLY A 211 17.88 5.99 -14.45
N GLN A 212 19.03 6.65 -14.67
CA GLN A 212 19.24 8.09 -14.76
C GLN A 212 18.74 8.73 -16.06
N LYS A 213 18.34 10.01 -15.92
CA LYS A 213 18.42 11.16 -16.85
C LYS A 213 19.00 10.91 -18.26
N ARG A 214 18.26 11.36 -19.29
CA ARG A 214 18.78 12.31 -20.30
C ARG A 214 17.72 13.35 -20.67
N LYS A 215 18.14 14.62 -20.61
CA LYS A 215 17.47 15.81 -21.18
C LYS A 215 17.65 15.78 -22.69
N SER A 216 16.63 16.18 -23.44
CA SER A 216 16.82 16.89 -24.71
C SER A 216 15.73 17.95 -24.88
N SER A 217 16.19 19.17 -25.10
CA SER A 217 15.46 20.36 -25.49
C SER A 217 15.12 20.34 -26.98
N SER A 218 13.99 20.90 -27.36
CA SER A 218 13.90 21.77 -28.54
C SER A 218 12.60 22.58 -28.49
N ASP A 219 12.76 23.89 -28.44
CA ASP A 219 11.78 24.87 -28.90
C ASP A 219 11.42 24.60 -30.37
N HIS A 220 10.19 24.92 -30.77
CA HIS A 220 9.93 25.75 -31.95
C HIS A 220 8.48 26.25 -31.94
N THR A 221 8.37 27.56 -32.04
CA THR A 221 7.21 28.40 -32.34
C THR A 221 6.72 28.21 -33.78
N SER A 222 5.41 28.23 -34.00
CA SER A 222 4.81 29.02 -35.09
C SER A 222 3.29 29.10 -34.95
N GLU A 223 2.81 30.32 -35.13
CA GLU A 223 1.43 30.77 -35.24
C GLU A 223 0.72 30.11 -36.44
N ASP A 224 -0.61 29.92 -36.36
CA ASP A 224 -1.51 30.60 -37.30
C ASP A 224 -3.00 30.43 -36.93
N ALA A 225 -3.73 31.49 -37.25
CA ALA A 225 -5.09 31.75 -36.85
C ALA A 225 -6.13 31.32 -37.88
N SER A 226 -7.40 31.48 -37.49
CA SER A 226 -8.60 31.73 -38.33
C SER A 226 -9.54 30.55 -38.56
N GLY A 227 -10.81 30.75 -38.15
CA GLY A 227 -11.91 29.85 -38.52
C GLY A 227 -13.20 30.03 -37.72
N SER A 228 -13.75 31.24 -37.68
CA SER A 228 -15.05 31.59 -37.08
C SER A 228 -16.22 30.72 -37.55
N LYS A 229 -17.14 30.35 -36.64
CA LYS A 229 -18.60 30.35 -36.89
C LYS A 229 -19.42 30.53 -35.60
N ARG A 230 -19.82 31.80 -35.38
CA ARG A 230 -21.12 32.34 -34.93
C ARG A 230 -22.12 31.44 -34.15
N ARG A 231 -22.46 31.93 -32.94
CA ARG A 231 -23.79 32.43 -32.44
C ARG A 231 -24.95 31.42 -32.44
N ARG A 232 -25.75 31.20 -31.37
CA ARG A 232 -26.59 32.14 -30.58
C ARG A 232 -27.36 31.25 -29.55
N SER A 233 -27.32 31.50 -28.24
CA SER A 233 -28.20 32.34 -27.40
C SER A 233 -29.34 31.60 -26.66
N ASN A 234 -29.40 31.86 -25.35
CA ASN A 234 -30.55 31.94 -24.44
C ASN A 234 -31.28 30.64 -24.01
N SER A 235 -31.31 30.39 -22.69
CA SER A 235 -32.47 30.77 -21.87
C SER A 235 -32.22 30.64 -20.35
N GLN A 236 -32.56 31.73 -19.66
CA GLN A 236 -33.25 31.84 -18.37
C GLN A 236 -32.87 30.97 -17.15
N LYS A 237 -32.40 31.68 -16.12
CA LYS A 237 -32.52 31.36 -14.70
C LYS A 237 -33.96 31.01 -14.33
N SER A 238 -34.15 29.94 -13.56
CA SER A 238 -35.15 29.88 -12.50
C SER A 238 -34.57 29.20 -11.26
N LYS A 239 -34.57 29.95 -10.15
CA LYS A 239 -34.35 29.44 -8.79
C LYS A 239 -35.65 28.78 -8.34
N LEU A 240 -35.60 27.53 -7.91
CA LEU A 240 -36.63 26.94 -7.06
C LEU A 240 -35.96 26.03 -6.04
N VAL A 241 -36.00 26.50 -4.80
CA VAL A 241 -35.60 25.80 -3.58
C VAL A 241 -36.59 24.65 -3.36
N ARG A 242 -36.10 23.40 -3.38
CA ARG A 242 -36.82 22.24 -2.81
C ARG A 242 -36.07 21.75 -1.59
N LYS A 243 -36.63 22.00 -0.41
CA LYS A 243 -36.36 21.22 0.80
C LYS A 243 -36.89 19.79 0.56
N PRO A 244 -36.13 18.72 0.85
CA PRO A 244 -36.73 17.41 1.05
C PRO A 244 -37.13 17.29 2.52
N ASN A 245 -38.45 17.16 2.74
CA ASN A 245 -39.04 16.70 3.99
C ASN A 245 -38.52 15.31 4.35
N GLY A 246 -38.43 15.05 5.65
CA GLY A 246 -38.02 13.77 6.23
C GLY A 246 -38.85 12.59 5.73
N GLN A 247 -38.15 11.56 5.30
CA GLN A 247 -38.66 10.20 5.22
C GLN A 247 -37.64 9.29 5.90
N LEU A 248 -38.12 8.62 6.96
CA LEU A 248 -37.44 7.55 7.66
C LEU A 248 -36.97 6.49 6.65
N SER A 249 -35.66 6.43 6.43
CA SER A 249 -35.02 5.33 5.70
C SER A 249 -34.50 4.33 6.72
N ILE A 250 -35.17 3.19 6.78
CA ILE A 250 -34.72 1.98 7.49
C ILE A 250 -33.30 1.66 7.00
N GLY A 251 -32.34 1.73 7.92
CA GLY A 251 -30.92 1.72 7.61
C GLY A 251 -30.47 0.42 6.93
N ARG A 252 -30.01 0.54 5.68
CA ARG A 252 -29.05 -0.43 5.13
C ARG A 252 -27.79 -0.36 6.00
N ALA A 253 -27.37 -1.50 6.56
CA ALA A 253 -26.12 -1.61 7.29
C ALA A 253 -24.95 -1.12 6.41
N LYS A 254 -24.16 -0.17 6.92
CA LYS A 254 -23.03 0.44 6.21
C LYS A 254 -21.86 -0.56 6.18
N PRO A 255 -21.36 -0.98 5.00
CA PRO A 255 -20.35 -2.03 4.90
C PRO A 255 -18.90 -1.57 5.16
N SER A 256 -18.65 -0.28 5.39
CA SER A 256 -17.32 0.29 5.69
C SER A 256 -17.42 1.31 6.83
N LEU A 257 -16.52 1.23 7.82
CA LEU A 257 -16.33 2.27 8.85
C LEU A 257 -15.58 3.50 8.31
N TYR A 258 -15.04 3.40 7.09
CA TYR A 258 -14.44 4.53 6.40
C TYR A 258 -15.53 5.36 5.72
N THR A 259 -15.91 6.47 6.35
CA THR A 259 -16.60 7.60 5.71
C THR A 259 -15.57 8.70 5.43
N PRO A 260 -15.25 9.01 4.16
CA PRO A 260 -14.46 10.19 3.86
C PRO A 260 -15.30 11.42 4.25
N GLY A 261 -14.87 12.13 5.31
CA GLY A 261 -15.33 13.50 5.59
C GLY A 261 -15.98 13.79 6.94
N ASP A 262 -16.13 12.81 7.85
CA ASP A 262 -16.70 13.08 9.18
C ASP A 262 -15.65 13.60 10.18
N ASP A 263 -14.41 13.08 10.14
CA ASP A 263 -13.31 13.51 11.01
C ASP A 263 -12.38 14.52 10.30
N LEU A 264 -11.88 15.52 11.04
CA LEU A 264 -10.93 16.52 10.53
C LEU A 264 -9.57 15.92 10.15
N TRP A 265 -9.21 14.79 10.76
CA TRP A 265 -7.99 14.03 10.50
C TRP A 265 -8.18 12.58 10.95
N GLU A 266 -7.42 11.65 10.38
CA GLU A 266 -7.46 10.23 10.73
C GLU A 266 -6.56 9.96 11.95
N ASN A 267 -7.07 9.33 13.00
CA ASN A 267 -6.20 8.87 14.08
C ASN A 267 -5.42 7.63 13.66
N ARG A 268 -4.15 7.57 14.07
CA ARG A 268 -3.26 6.46 13.77
C ARG A 268 -2.50 6.04 15.02
N ILE A 269 -2.32 4.74 15.17
CA ILE A 269 -1.56 4.09 16.23
C ILE A 269 -0.19 3.77 15.67
N TYR A 270 0.86 4.31 16.29
CA TYR A 270 2.24 3.96 15.97
C TYR A 270 2.68 2.79 16.82
N SER A 271 3.13 1.73 16.18
CA SER A 271 3.61 0.53 16.86
C SER A 271 4.86 -0.03 16.20
N CYS A 272 5.57 -0.85 16.97
CA CYS A 272 6.62 -1.74 16.49
C CYS A 272 6.15 -3.18 16.66
N LEU A 273 6.25 -3.97 15.60
CA LEU A 273 5.90 -5.38 15.55
C LEU A 273 7.13 -6.16 15.06
N VAL A 274 7.56 -7.17 15.81
CA VAL A 274 8.63 -8.08 15.39
C VAL A 274 8.03 -9.40 14.96
N VAL A 275 8.34 -9.81 13.73
CA VAL A 275 7.84 -11.06 13.13
C VAL A 275 8.96 -12.00 12.71
N SER A 276 8.67 -13.29 12.72
CA SER A 276 9.57 -14.38 12.32
C SER A 276 8.86 -15.36 11.36
N PRO A 277 9.58 -15.97 10.41
CA PRO A 277 10.98 -15.74 10.06
C PRO A 277 11.17 -14.50 9.19
N ALA A 278 12.39 -13.95 9.14
CA ALA A 278 12.78 -13.05 8.07
C ALA A 278 12.97 -13.83 6.76
N GLY A 279 12.61 -13.21 5.65
CA GLY A 279 12.79 -13.74 4.30
C GLY A 279 13.08 -12.65 3.28
N ARG A 280 13.42 -13.06 2.07
CA ARG A 280 13.58 -12.14 0.92
C ARG A 280 12.21 -11.97 0.28
N VAL A 281 11.90 -10.79 -0.23
CA VAL A 281 10.66 -10.62 -1.02
C VAL A 281 10.69 -11.53 -2.25
N ILE A 282 9.54 -12.04 -2.70
CA ILE A 282 9.46 -12.98 -3.82
C ILE A 282 10.03 -12.39 -5.11
N SER A 283 10.06 -11.07 -5.26
CA SER A 283 10.69 -10.38 -6.39
C SER A 283 12.20 -10.64 -6.52
N ASP A 284 12.87 -11.07 -5.45
CA ASP A 284 14.31 -11.30 -5.45
C ASP A 284 14.67 -12.75 -5.85
N PHE A 285 13.73 -13.52 -6.39
CA PHE A 285 13.94 -14.91 -6.80
C PHE A 285 15.15 -15.06 -7.73
N ARG A 286 15.92 -16.14 -7.53
CA ARG A 286 17.19 -16.39 -8.24
C ARG A 286 17.09 -17.49 -9.29
N THR A 287 16.11 -18.38 -9.15
CA THR A 287 15.88 -19.49 -10.08
C THR A 287 14.38 -19.65 -10.32
N ILE A 288 14.02 -20.27 -11.44
CA ILE A 288 12.62 -20.58 -11.77
C ILE A 288 12.05 -21.53 -10.72
N LYS A 289 12.82 -22.54 -10.32
CA LYS A 289 12.43 -23.48 -9.27
C LYS A 289 12.14 -22.77 -7.94
N GLU A 290 13.00 -21.86 -7.51
CA GLU A 290 12.78 -21.07 -6.28
C GLU A 290 11.50 -20.23 -6.36
N LEU A 291 11.24 -19.60 -7.51
CA LEU A 291 10.00 -18.84 -7.74
C LEU A 291 8.77 -19.74 -7.63
N LEU A 292 8.74 -20.87 -8.35
CA LEU A 292 7.57 -21.74 -8.41
C LEU A 292 7.30 -22.43 -7.06
N GLU A 293 8.34 -22.95 -6.39
CA GLU A 293 8.19 -23.59 -5.08
C GLU A 293 7.73 -22.59 -4.01
N SER A 294 8.26 -21.36 -4.03
CA SER A 294 7.85 -20.32 -3.07
C SER A 294 6.43 -19.82 -3.34
N MET A 295 6.03 -19.64 -4.60
CA MET A 295 4.66 -19.28 -4.96
C MET A 295 3.68 -20.39 -4.55
N GLN A 296 4.04 -21.65 -4.78
CA GLN A 296 3.22 -22.79 -4.39
C GLN A 296 3.00 -22.84 -2.87
N ASP A 297 4.07 -22.71 -2.08
CA ASP A 297 3.98 -22.74 -0.62
C ASP A 297 3.22 -21.53 -0.06
N ALA A 298 3.34 -20.36 -0.69
CA ALA A 298 2.52 -19.19 -0.36
C ALA A 298 1.03 -19.42 -0.64
N ILE A 299 0.67 -20.17 -1.69
CA ILE A 299 -0.72 -20.56 -1.97
C ILE A 299 -1.21 -21.57 -0.92
N LYS A 300 -0.37 -22.53 -0.48
CA LYS A 300 -0.72 -23.43 0.64
C LYS A 300 -0.92 -22.65 1.95
N ALA A 301 -0.09 -21.64 2.20
CA ALA A 301 -0.25 -20.74 3.33
C ALA A 301 -1.56 -19.96 3.26
N HIS A 302 -1.92 -19.46 2.08
CA HIS A 302 -3.19 -18.79 1.82
C HIS A 302 -4.39 -19.72 2.06
N GLN A 303 -4.31 -20.96 1.57
CA GLN A 303 -5.33 -22.00 1.82
C GLN A 303 -5.52 -22.23 3.32
N SER A 304 -4.42 -22.40 4.07
CA SER A 304 -4.49 -22.57 5.53
C SER A 304 -5.09 -21.35 6.23
N LEU A 305 -4.69 -20.13 5.82
CA LEU A 305 -5.23 -18.89 6.36
C LEU A 305 -6.74 -18.77 6.13
N TYR A 306 -7.22 -19.18 4.96
CA TYR A 306 -8.63 -19.11 4.60
C TYR A 306 -9.47 -20.23 5.22
N VAL A 307 -9.05 -21.49 5.06
CA VAL A 307 -9.81 -22.69 5.46
C VAL A 307 -9.71 -22.92 6.96
N THR A 308 -8.48 -22.95 7.50
CA THR A 308 -8.23 -23.16 8.94
C THR A 308 -8.42 -21.88 9.73
N GLY A 309 -7.85 -20.78 9.23
CA GLY A 309 -7.85 -19.50 9.93
C GLY A 309 -9.17 -18.73 9.83
N ASN A 310 -10.06 -19.06 8.90
CA ASN A 310 -11.26 -18.27 8.58
C ASN A 310 -10.94 -16.77 8.33
N ILE A 311 -9.77 -16.49 7.73
CA ILE A 311 -9.23 -15.15 7.47
C ILE A 311 -9.00 -14.98 5.97
N LEU A 312 -9.51 -13.88 5.40
CA LEU A 312 -9.19 -13.41 4.05
C LEU A 312 -7.99 -12.48 4.10
N HIS A 313 -7.04 -12.63 3.17
CA HIS A 313 -5.84 -11.78 3.14
C HIS A 313 -6.12 -10.40 2.52
N ARG A 314 -6.73 -10.36 1.32
CA ARG A 314 -7.16 -9.14 0.61
C ARG A 314 -6.06 -8.19 0.13
N ASP A 315 -4.81 -8.63 0.16
CA ASP A 315 -3.67 -7.83 -0.35
C ASP A 315 -2.50 -8.73 -0.75
N ILE A 316 -2.78 -9.79 -1.50
CA ILE A 316 -1.73 -10.60 -2.10
C ILE A 316 -0.96 -9.74 -3.11
N SER A 317 0.35 -9.60 -2.89
CA SER A 317 1.26 -8.81 -3.73
C SER A 317 2.67 -9.38 -3.68
N SER A 318 3.53 -9.01 -4.61
CA SER A 318 4.94 -9.44 -4.61
C SER A 318 5.74 -8.95 -3.39
N ASN A 319 5.23 -7.98 -2.62
CA ASN A 319 5.89 -7.50 -1.39
C ASN A 319 5.40 -8.25 -0.15
N ASN A 320 4.27 -8.95 -0.23
CA ASN A 320 3.64 -9.66 0.88
C ASN A 320 3.88 -11.17 0.85
N ILE A 321 4.70 -11.63 -0.10
CA ILE A 321 5.17 -13.02 -0.22
C ILE A 321 6.69 -13.00 -0.02
N ILE A 322 7.17 -13.81 0.91
CA ILE A 322 8.60 -13.94 1.20
C ILE A 322 9.12 -15.33 0.85
N ILE A 323 10.30 -15.38 0.24
CA ILE A 323 11.14 -16.57 0.09
C ILE A 323 11.87 -16.77 1.42
N THR A 324 11.73 -17.97 1.96
CA THR A 324 12.27 -18.37 3.25
C THR A 324 13.15 -19.60 3.10
N LYS A 325 13.92 -19.87 4.15
CA LYS A 325 14.67 -21.12 4.27
C LYS A 325 13.80 -22.13 5.01
N PRO A 326 13.51 -23.32 4.43
CA PRO A 326 12.61 -24.31 5.03
C PRO A 326 12.93 -24.65 6.48
N GLU A 327 14.21 -24.72 6.84
CA GLU A 327 14.68 -25.01 8.20
C GLU A 327 14.28 -23.96 9.25
N MET A 328 13.97 -22.73 8.81
CA MET A 328 13.52 -21.63 9.68
C MET A 328 12.01 -21.37 9.58
N ALA A 329 11.32 -22.05 8.66
CA ALA A 329 9.97 -21.74 8.22
C ALA A 329 9.04 -22.96 8.27
N ALA A 330 9.33 -23.92 9.16
CA ALA A 330 8.57 -25.16 9.30
C ALA A 330 8.37 -25.91 7.96
N GLY A 331 9.39 -25.91 7.11
CA GLY A 331 9.37 -26.55 5.80
C GLY A 331 8.89 -25.68 4.64
N PHE A 332 8.31 -24.50 4.90
CA PHE A 332 7.83 -23.61 3.84
C PHE A 332 9.00 -22.92 3.15
N LYS A 333 8.98 -22.88 1.81
CA LYS A 333 9.88 -22.07 0.98
C LYS A 333 9.29 -20.70 0.70
N GLY A 334 7.97 -20.59 0.68
CA GLY A 334 7.23 -19.34 0.56
C GLY A 334 6.27 -19.13 1.73
N MET A 335 6.25 -17.93 2.30
CA MET A 335 5.34 -17.56 3.38
C MET A 335 4.64 -16.23 3.08
N LEU A 336 3.47 -16.05 3.69
CA LEU A 336 2.72 -14.80 3.65
C LEU A 336 3.05 -13.90 4.84
N ILE A 337 3.10 -12.59 4.56
CA ILE A 337 3.26 -11.53 5.54
C ILE A 337 2.23 -10.43 5.30
N ASP A 338 2.12 -9.49 6.23
CA ASP A 338 1.26 -8.31 6.14
C ASP A 338 -0.25 -8.62 6.11
N LEU A 339 -0.80 -8.87 7.30
CA LEU A 339 -2.24 -9.05 7.52
C LEU A 339 -2.97 -7.73 7.84
N ASP A 340 -2.39 -6.57 7.52
CA ASP A 340 -2.99 -5.25 7.83
C ASP A 340 -4.36 -5.01 7.15
N LEU A 341 -4.66 -5.71 6.05
CA LEU A 341 -5.92 -5.62 5.30
C LEU A 341 -6.81 -6.86 5.50
N ALA A 342 -6.34 -7.80 6.31
CA ALA A 342 -7.01 -9.07 6.51
C ALA A 342 -8.38 -8.89 7.16
N LYS A 343 -9.32 -9.79 6.82
CA LYS A 343 -10.68 -9.79 7.35
C LYS A 343 -11.06 -11.18 7.81
N VAL A 344 -11.43 -11.31 9.08
CA VAL A 344 -12.06 -12.54 9.58
C VAL A 344 -13.44 -12.66 8.90
N ARG A 345 -13.73 -13.82 8.31
CA ARG A 345 -15.03 -14.05 7.66
C ARG A 345 -16.14 -13.98 8.70
N ASP A 346 -17.31 -13.51 8.26
CA ASP A 346 -18.50 -13.34 9.09
C ASP A 346 -18.35 -12.36 10.27
N SER A 347 -17.17 -11.72 10.40
CA SER A 347 -17.01 -10.56 11.26
C SER A 347 -17.58 -9.32 10.56
N GLY A 348 -17.95 -8.32 11.36
CA GLY A 348 -18.42 -7.02 10.85
C GLY A 348 -17.41 -6.31 9.92
N PRO A 349 -17.73 -5.08 9.49
CA PRO A 349 -16.85 -4.31 8.60
C PRO A 349 -15.40 -4.23 9.12
N SER A 350 -14.43 -4.60 8.28
CA SER A 350 -12.98 -4.55 8.60
C SER A 350 -12.40 -3.12 8.73
N GLY A 351 -13.20 -2.10 8.44
CA GLY A 351 -12.73 -0.71 8.29
C GLY A 351 -11.95 -0.41 7.00
N ALA A 352 -11.50 -1.43 6.26
CA ALA A 352 -10.89 -1.26 4.93
C ALA A 352 -11.95 -1.02 3.83
N ARG A 353 -11.56 -0.28 2.77
CA ARG A 353 -12.40 -0.05 1.58
C ARG A 353 -12.66 -1.36 0.82
N HIS A 354 -13.72 -1.40 0.00
CA HIS A 354 -14.01 -2.53 -0.90
C HIS A 354 -12.88 -2.73 -1.93
N GLN A 355 -12.44 -1.64 -2.56
CA GLN A 355 -11.28 -1.57 -3.46
C GLN A 355 -10.01 -1.28 -2.66
N THR A 356 -9.54 -2.27 -1.90
CA THR A 356 -8.26 -2.21 -1.18
C THR A 356 -7.27 -3.19 -1.81
N GLY A 357 -5.98 -2.90 -1.70
CA GLY A 357 -4.91 -3.75 -2.19
C GLY A 357 -3.99 -3.05 -3.20
N THR A 358 -2.97 -3.78 -3.65
CA THR A 358 -2.01 -3.31 -4.65
C THR A 358 -2.61 -3.37 -6.06
N MET A 359 -2.83 -2.22 -6.71
CA MET A 359 -3.65 -2.09 -7.94
C MET A 359 -3.32 -3.09 -9.05
N GLN A 360 -2.03 -3.29 -9.36
CA GLN A 360 -1.61 -4.23 -10.40
C GLN A 360 -1.92 -5.70 -10.08
N PHE A 361 -2.20 -6.03 -8.81
CA PHE A 361 -2.53 -7.39 -8.36
C PHE A 361 -4.01 -7.54 -7.95
N MET A 362 -4.78 -6.47 -7.81
CA MET A 362 -6.21 -6.56 -7.47
C MET A 362 -7.00 -7.35 -8.52
N ALA A 363 -7.90 -8.24 -8.07
CA ALA A 363 -8.79 -9.01 -8.94
C ALA A 363 -9.79 -8.12 -9.72
N VAL A 364 -10.28 -8.61 -10.85
CA VAL A 364 -11.22 -7.88 -11.74
C VAL A 364 -12.51 -7.50 -11.02
N GLU A 365 -13.14 -8.43 -10.30
CA GLU A 365 -14.39 -8.13 -9.57
C GLU A 365 -14.16 -7.17 -8.40
N VAL A 366 -13.02 -7.28 -7.72
CA VAL A 366 -12.62 -6.35 -6.65
C VAL A 366 -12.50 -4.93 -7.21
N LEU A 367 -11.86 -4.76 -8.37
CA LEU A 367 -11.78 -3.47 -9.06
C LEU A 367 -13.16 -2.94 -9.46
N ARG A 368 -14.16 -3.82 -9.61
CA ARG A 368 -15.59 -3.51 -9.85
C ARG A 368 -16.41 -3.34 -8.56
N MET A 369 -15.76 -3.21 -7.40
CA MET A 369 -16.38 -3.03 -6.09
C MET A 369 -17.15 -4.26 -5.56
N VAL A 370 -16.86 -5.46 -6.06
CA VAL A 370 -17.35 -6.70 -5.46
C VAL A 370 -16.55 -7.00 -4.19
N ASP A 371 -17.21 -7.62 -3.21
CA ASP A 371 -16.57 -8.04 -1.97
C ASP A 371 -15.46 -9.08 -2.23
N HIS A 372 -14.36 -8.92 -1.51
CA HIS A 372 -13.22 -9.84 -1.61
C HIS A 372 -13.59 -11.25 -1.13
N THR A 373 -12.99 -12.25 -1.78
CA THR A 373 -13.13 -13.67 -1.48
C THR A 373 -11.78 -14.35 -1.67
N TYR A 374 -11.66 -15.64 -1.32
CA TYR A 374 -10.44 -16.41 -1.52
C TYR A 374 -10.05 -16.53 -3.00
N ARG A 375 -11.04 -16.62 -3.90
CA ARG A 375 -10.81 -16.64 -5.35
C ARG A 375 -10.11 -15.37 -5.82
N HIS A 376 -10.46 -14.21 -5.25
CA HIS A 376 -9.81 -12.94 -5.59
C HIS A 376 -8.34 -12.91 -5.17
N ASP A 377 -8.00 -13.48 -4.00
CA ASP A 377 -6.61 -13.63 -3.58
C ASP A 377 -5.85 -14.62 -4.51
N LEU A 378 -6.47 -15.72 -4.95
CA LEU A 378 -5.89 -16.65 -5.95
C LEU A 378 -5.66 -16.00 -7.32
N GLU A 379 -6.58 -15.14 -7.76
CA GLU A 379 -6.41 -14.31 -8.95
C GLU A 379 -5.23 -13.33 -8.80
N SER A 380 -5.08 -12.73 -7.62
CA SER A 380 -3.91 -11.91 -7.29
C SER A 380 -2.60 -12.70 -7.35
N PHE A 381 -2.54 -13.95 -6.85
CA PHE A 381 -1.35 -14.80 -7.01
C PHE A 381 -0.99 -15.03 -8.48
N PHE A 382 -1.99 -15.23 -9.34
CA PHE A 382 -1.74 -15.40 -10.77
C PHE A 382 -1.18 -14.13 -11.41
N TYR A 383 -1.71 -12.96 -11.04
CA TYR A 383 -1.17 -11.68 -11.48
C TYR A 383 0.25 -11.43 -10.96
N VAL A 384 0.57 -11.85 -9.73
CA VAL A 384 1.94 -11.80 -9.21
C VAL A 384 2.87 -12.67 -10.05
N LEU A 385 2.50 -13.91 -10.39
CA LEU A 385 3.32 -14.78 -11.23
C LEU A 385 3.62 -14.13 -12.59
N ILE A 386 2.60 -13.66 -13.30
CA ILE A 386 2.75 -12.99 -14.61
C ILE A 386 3.67 -11.77 -14.48
N TRP A 387 3.47 -10.96 -13.45
CA TRP A 387 4.26 -9.75 -13.21
C TRP A 387 5.74 -10.06 -12.96
N LEU A 388 6.02 -11.08 -12.14
CA LEU A 388 7.38 -11.50 -11.84
C LEU A 388 8.10 -11.99 -13.11
N CYS A 389 7.40 -12.74 -13.97
CA CYS A 389 7.97 -13.25 -15.21
C CYS A 389 8.14 -12.19 -16.30
N ALA A 390 7.19 -11.26 -16.48
CA ALA A 390 7.24 -10.25 -17.56
C ALA A 390 8.05 -8.99 -17.20
N ARG A 391 8.25 -8.70 -15.91
CA ARG A 391 8.85 -7.43 -15.48
C ARG A 391 10.03 -7.62 -14.55
N GLN A 392 9.87 -8.43 -13.50
CA GLN A 392 10.91 -8.56 -12.48
C GLN A 392 12.10 -9.38 -12.96
N SER A 393 11.86 -10.46 -13.70
CA SER A 393 12.88 -11.35 -14.27
C SER A 393 14.00 -10.63 -15.03
N TRP A 394 13.65 -9.58 -15.79
CA TRP A 394 14.58 -8.73 -16.53
C TRP A 394 15.62 -8.05 -15.63
N SER A 395 15.28 -7.78 -14.37
CA SER A 395 16.20 -7.21 -13.37
C SER A 395 16.93 -8.29 -12.55
N ASN A 396 16.51 -9.55 -12.66
CA ASN A 396 17.06 -10.67 -11.88
C ASN A 396 18.10 -11.48 -12.66
N GLY A 397 18.55 -11.01 -13.82
CA GLY A 397 19.57 -11.68 -14.62
C GLY A 397 19.07 -12.81 -15.52
N PHE A 398 17.75 -12.96 -15.69
CA PHE A 398 17.17 -13.96 -16.60
C PHE A 398 17.24 -13.57 -18.09
N ALA A 399 17.63 -12.33 -18.37
CA ALA A 399 17.64 -11.77 -19.72
C ALA A 399 18.79 -12.27 -20.61
N GLY A 400 19.91 -12.71 -20.04
CA GLY A 400 21.12 -12.95 -20.84
C GLY A 400 21.48 -11.72 -21.68
N ASP A 401 21.50 -11.87 -23.01
CA ASP A 401 21.73 -10.79 -23.98
C ASP A 401 20.42 -10.16 -24.53
N GLU A 402 19.26 -10.68 -24.14
CA GLU A 402 17.95 -10.16 -24.54
C GLU A 402 17.68 -8.77 -23.93
N LYS A 403 16.74 -8.04 -24.56
CA LYS A 403 16.31 -6.72 -24.08
C LYS A 403 14.83 -6.74 -23.71
N PRO A 404 14.45 -6.10 -22.60
CA PRO A 404 13.04 -5.99 -22.23
C PRO A 404 12.27 -5.22 -23.31
N PRO A 405 10.95 -5.46 -23.43
CA PRO A 405 10.09 -4.69 -24.32
C PRO A 405 10.16 -3.19 -23.96
N LYS A 406 10.16 -2.32 -24.98
CA LYS A 406 10.18 -0.86 -24.79
C LYS A 406 8.98 -0.37 -23.98
N GLU A 407 7.81 -0.96 -24.24
CA GLU A 407 6.58 -0.71 -23.51
C GLU A 407 5.94 -2.06 -23.17
N SER A 408 5.69 -2.29 -21.89
CA SER A 408 5.04 -3.53 -21.41
C SER A 408 3.52 -3.39 -21.45
N LEU A 409 2.84 -4.42 -21.94
CA LEU A 409 1.40 -4.58 -21.95
C LEU A 409 0.79 -4.48 -20.54
N LEU A 410 1.56 -4.89 -19.52
CA LEU A 410 1.17 -4.83 -18.10
C LEU A 410 1.15 -3.41 -17.54
N ARG A 411 1.65 -2.40 -18.27
CA ARG A 411 1.50 -0.98 -17.87
C ARG A 411 0.04 -0.58 -17.68
N ARG A 412 -0.88 -1.22 -18.42
CA ARG A 412 -2.34 -1.01 -18.29
C ARG A 412 -2.92 -1.53 -16.97
N TRP A 413 -2.17 -2.37 -16.24
CA TRP A 413 -2.58 -2.87 -14.93
C TRP A 413 -2.22 -1.90 -13.79
N GLU A 414 -1.30 -0.96 -14.04
CA GLU A 414 -0.83 0.01 -13.04
C GLU A 414 -1.48 1.39 -13.18
N ILE A 415 -1.83 1.79 -14.41
CA ILE A 415 -2.18 3.18 -14.73
C ILE A 415 -3.61 3.26 -15.25
N GLY A 416 -4.40 4.11 -14.61
CA GLY A 416 -5.77 4.44 -15.02
C GLY A 416 -6.74 4.40 -13.86
N SER A 417 -8.03 4.54 -14.16
CA SER A 417 -9.09 4.30 -13.19
C SER A 417 -9.29 2.81 -12.95
N PHE A 418 -9.87 2.43 -11.81
CA PHE A 418 -10.18 1.03 -11.51
C PHE A 418 -11.00 0.34 -12.60
N LYS A 419 -11.95 1.07 -13.21
CA LYS A 419 -12.74 0.58 -14.35
C LYS A 419 -11.87 0.23 -15.56
N TYR A 420 -10.90 1.06 -15.89
CA TYR A 420 -9.99 0.83 -17.02
C TYR A 420 -9.07 -0.36 -16.76
N ILE A 421 -8.51 -0.44 -15.54
CA ILE A 421 -7.65 -1.56 -15.12
C ILE A 421 -8.43 -2.88 -15.16
N ALA A 422 -9.67 -2.89 -14.65
CA ALA A 422 -10.53 -4.08 -14.68
C ALA A 422 -10.79 -4.56 -16.11
N ALA A 423 -11.12 -3.65 -17.03
CA ALA A 423 -11.36 -3.98 -18.43
C ALA A 423 -10.10 -4.48 -19.15
N ALA A 424 -8.93 -3.91 -18.85
CA ALA A 424 -7.66 -4.38 -19.39
C ALA A 424 -7.37 -5.81 -18.92
N LYS A 425 -7.46 -6.06 -17.60
CA LYS A 425 -7.24 -7.39 -17.01
C LYS A 425 -8.21 -8.43 -17.56
N GLU A 426 -9.50 -8.12 -17.63
CA GLU A 426 -10.50 -9.01 -18.20
C GLU A 426 -10.15 -9.40 -19.64
N GLY A 427 -9.82 -8.44 -20.51
CA GLY A 427 -9.42 -8.72 -21.89
C GLY A 427 -8.12 -9.52 -21.98
N ASP A 428 -7.18 -9.25 -21.08
CA ASP A 428 -5.88 -9.91 -21.02
C ASP A 428 -5.96 -11.39 -20.59
N MET A 429 -7.06 -11.80 -19.95
CA MET A 429 -7.31 -13.20 -19.58
C MET A 429 -7.87 -14.05 -20.73
N THR A 430 -8.02 -13.51 -21.94
CA THR A 430 -8.21 -14.35 -23.15
C THR A 430 -6.90 -15.08 -23.49
N VAL A 431 -6.98 -16.27 -24.10
CA VAL A 431 -5.78 -17.09 -24.42
C VAL A 431 -4.78 -16.30 -25.26
N ASN A 432 -5.23 -15.72 -26.38
CA ASN A 432 -4.36 -14.97 -27.30
C ASN A 432 -3.72 -13.74 -26.64
N ARG A 433 -4.43 -13.03 -25.75
CA ARG A 433 -3.87 -11.86 -25.05
C ARG A 433 -2.88 -12.29 -23.97
N LEU A 434 -3.17 -13.36 -23.23
CA LEU A 434 -2.25 -13.91 -22.25
C LEU A 434 -0.96 -14.41 -22.92
N GLU A 435 -1.07 -15.09 -24.06
CA GLU A 435 0.10 -15.47 -24.86
C GLU A 435 0.91 -14.26 -25.32
N GLY A 436 0.24 -13.17 -25.73
CA GLY A 436 0.90 -11.90 -26.02
C GLY A 436 1.67 -11.33 -24.83
N ILE A 437 1.12 -11.40 -23.61
CA ILE A 437 1.82 -11.00 -22.37
C ILE A 437 2.99 -11.94 -22.06
N MET A 438 2.79 -13.25 -22.22
CA MET A 438 3.85 -14.23 -22.02
C MET A 438 4.99 -14.09 -23.04
N GLY A 439 4.74 -13.46 -24.20
CA GLY A 439 5.77 -13.03 -25.14
C GLY A 439 6.73 -11.97 -24.58
N GLU A 440 6.41 -11.32 -23.46
CA GLU A 440 7.32 -10.40 -22.75
C GLU A 440 8.23 -11.11 -21.73
N PHE A 441 8.07 -12.43 -21.55
CA PHE A 441 8.95 -13.19 -20.67
C PHE A 441 10.31 -13.40 -21.37
N PRO A 442 11.44 -13.27 -20.68
CA PRO A 442 12.73 -13.75 -21.19
C PRO A 442 12.63 -15.22 -21.63
N GLU A 443 13.39 -15.64 -22.64
CA GLU A 443 13.33 -17.01 -23.20
C GLU A 443 13.61 -18.08 -22.11
N SER A 444 14.47 -17.75 -21.14
CA SER A 444 14.76 -18.63 -20.00
C SER A 444 13.51 -19.01 -19.18
N LEU A 445 12.43 -18.23 -19.24
CA LEU A 445 11.18 -18.46 -18.52
C LEU A 445 10.08 -19.16 -19.36
N ASP A 446 10.42 -19.66 -20.56
CA ASP A 446 9.48 -20.40 -21.41
C ASP A 446 8.82 -21.59 -20.72
N ALA A 447 9.56 -22.27 -19.84
CA ALA A 447 9.06 -23.38 -19.04
C ALA A 447 7.87 -23.00 -18.11
N VAL A 448 7.68 -21.71 -17.82
CA VAL A 448 6.57 -21.22 -16.97
C VAL A 448 5.29 -20.98 -17.77
N LYS A 449 5.37 -20.82 -19.10
CA LYS A 449 4.21 -20.50 -19.95
C LYS A 449 3.08 -21.56 -19.86
N PRO A 450 3.36 -22.88 -19.88
CA PRO A 450 2.32 -23.89 -19.70
C PRO A 450 1.59 -23.79 -18.35
N LEU A 451 2.31 -23.44 -17.28
CA LEU A 451 1.71 -23.22 -15.95
C LEU A 451 0.71 -22.07 -16.00
N CYS A 452 1.08 -20.95 -16.63
CA CYS A 452 0.19 -19.79 -16.75
C CYS A 452 -1.12 -20.14 -17.49
N LEU A 453 -1.05 -20.90 -18.57
CA LEU A 453 -2.24 -21.36 -19.31
C LEU A 453 -3.12 -22.29 -18.47
N ARG A 454 -2.52 -23.20 -17.69
CA ARG A 454 -3.26 -24.09 -16.76
C ARG A 454 -3.99 -23.28 -15.68
N ILE A 455 -3.30 -22.36 -15.02
CA ILE A 455 -3.89 -21.51 -13.97
C ILE A 455 -5.00 -20.63 -14.56
N ARG A 456 -4.78 -20.02 -15.73
CA ARG A 456 -5.82 -19.24 -16.44
C ARG A 456 -7.08 -20.07 -16.67
N LYS A 457 -6.93 -21.31 -17.15
CA LYS A 457 -8.07 -22.20 -17.42
C LYS A 457 -8.87 -22.51 -16.15
N ILE A 458 -8.19 -22.65 -15.01
CA ILE A 458 -8.82 -22.92 -13.72
C ILE A 458 -9.56 -21.69 -13.17
N LEU A 459 -8.93 -20.50 -13.22
CA LEU A 459 -9.47 -19.27 -12.64
C LEU A 459 -10.53 -18.58 -13.51
N PHE A 460 -10.45 -18.76 -14.83
CA PHE A 460 -11.35 -18.14 -15.81
C PHE A 460 -11.92 -19.21 -16.75
N PRO A 461 -12.71 -20.17 -16.22
CA PRO A 461 -13.38 -21.15 -17.05
C PRO A 461 -14.37 -20.44 -17.98
N LEU A 462 -14.60 -21.04 -19.14
CA LEU A 462 -15.62 -20.58 -20.07
C LEU A 462 -16.95 -21.25 -19.74
N ASP A 463 -18.04 -20.48 -19.76
CA ASP A 463 -19.40 -21.02 -19.70
C ASP A 463 -19.84 -21.59 -21.06
N GLU A 464 -21.10 -22.05 -21.13
CA GLU A 464 -21.68 -22.63 -22.35
C GLU A 464 -21.72 -21.64 -23.53
N ASP A 465 -21.73 -20.34 -23.26
CA ASP A 465 -21.72 -19.25 -24.24
C ASP A 465 -20.29 -18.75 -24.55
N GLU A 466 -19.25 -19.50 -24.13
CA GLU A 466 -17.83 -19.13 -24.26
C GLU A 466 -17.43 -17.85 -23.51
N ARG A 467 -18.19 -17.45 -22.49
CA ARG A 467 -17.87 -16.26 -21.67
C ARG A 467 -16.98 -16.66 -20.50
N MET A 468 -15.99 -15.82 -20.21
CA MET A 468 -15.12 -16.01 -19.05
C MET A 468 -15.88 -15.76 -17.74
N SER A 469 -15.82 -16.71 -16.83
CA SER A 469 -16.38 -16.58 -15.48
C SER A 469 -15.40 -15.93 -14.52
N PHE A 470 -15.85 -14.87 -13.84
CA PHE A 470 -15.09 -14.14 -12.81
C PHE A 470 -15.62 -14.36 -11.39
N GLY A 471 -16.75 -15.05 -11.24
CA GLY A 471 -17.39 -15.25 -9.94
C GLY A 471 -16.60 -16.20 -9.03
N THR A 472 -16.81 -16.10 -7.73
CA THR A 472 -16.33 -17.09 -6.77
C THR A 472 -17.22 -18.34 -6.86
N PRO A 473 -16.68 -19.54 -7.15
CA PRO A 473 -17.50 -20.74 -7.22
C PRO A 473 -18.13 -21.08 -5.87
N ALA A 474 -19.34 -21.63 -5.90
CA ALA A 474 -20.03 -22.08 -4.69
C ALA A 474 -19.41 -23.40 -4.18
N GLY A 475 -19.52 -23.65 -2.87
CA GLY A 475 -19.06 -24.89 -2.25
C GLY A 475 -17.63 -24.83 -1.73
N ASP A 476 -16.93 -25.95 -1.85
CA ASP A 476 -15.61 -26.16 -1.26
C ASP A 476 -14.52 -25.32 -1.95
N PRO A 477 -13.76 -24.48 -1.23
CA PRO A 477 -12.63 -23.73 -1.80
C PRO A 477 -11.58 -24.60 -2.48
N ASP A 478 -11.44 -25.87 -2.08
CA ASP A 478 -10.44 -26.78 -2.61
C ASP A 478 -10.65 -27.13 -4.09
N GLN A 479 -11.84 -26.82 -4.63
CA GLN A 479 -12.12 -26.87 -6.07
C GLN A 479 -11.21 -25.93 -6.89
N LEU A 480 -10.66 -24.88 -6.28
CA LEU A 480 -9.66 -24.00 -6.91
C LEU A 480 -8.24 -24.28 -6.39
N TYR A 481 -8.05 -24.48 -5.08
CA TYR A 481 -6.71 -24.69 -4.53
C TYR A 481 -6.04 -25.95 -5.08
N THR A 482 -6.74 -27.09 -5.05
CA THR A 482 -6.19 -28.39 -5.46
C THR A 482 -5.67 -28.39 -6.90
N PRO A 483 -6.46 -27.99 -7.92
CA PRO A 483 -5.96 -27.98 -9.30
C PRO A 483 -4.87 -26.93 -9.55
N ILE A 484 -4.87 -25.80 -8.84
CA ILE A 484 -3.79 -24.80 -8.94
C ILE A 484 -2.48 -25.38 -8.38
N LEU A 485 -2.52 -25.96 -7.17
CA LEU A 485 -1.35 -26.56 -6.54
C LEU A 485 -0.77 -27.71 -7.38
N ALA A 486 -1.64 -28.57 -7.94
CA ALA A 486 -1.23 -29.62 -8.86
C ALA A 486 -0.59 -29.09 -10.14
N ALA A 487 -1.06 -27.94 -10.67
CA ALA A 487 -0.44 -27.32 -11.83
C ALA A 487 0.99 -26.82 -11.54
N TYR A 488 1.21 -26.28 -10.33
CA TYR A 488 2.56 -25.92 -9.83
C TYR A 488 3.43 -27.16 -9.62
N ASP A 489 2.92 -28.23 -9.01
CA ASP A 489 3.68 -29.48 -8.81
C ASP A 489 4.19 -30.05 -10.14
N ALA A 490 3.32 -30.09 -11.15
CA ALA A 490 3.71 -30.51 -12.49
C ALA A 490 4.80 -29.59 -13.08
N ALA A 491 4.62 -28.27 -12.98
CA ALA A 491 5.61 -27.31 -13.49
C ALA A 491 6.97 -27.41 -12.78
N VAL A 492 7.00 -27.68 -11.47
CA VAL A 492 8.25 -27.88 -10.73
C VAL A 492 8.91 -29.21 -11.08
N THR A 493 8.13 -30.24 -11.40
CA THR A 493 8.65 -31.56 -11.82
C THR A 493 9.24 -31.52 -13.23
N ASP A 494 8.71 -30.65 -14.10
CA ASP A 494 9.17 -30.47 -15.48
C ASP A 494 10.46 -29.61 -15.60
N LEU A 495 10.91 -28.96 -14.52
CA LEU A 495 12.16 -28.17 -14.42
C LEU A 495 13.36 -29.02 -14.01
#